data_AF-J9D766-F1
#
_entry.id   AF-J9D766-F1
#
_cell.length_a   1.000
_cell.length_b   1.000
_cell.length_c   1.000
_cell.angle_alpha   90.00
_cell.angle_beta   90.00
_cell.angle_gamma   90.00
#
_symmetry.space_group_name_H-M   'P 1'
#
loop_
_entity.id
_entity.type
_entity.pdbx_description
1 polymer ?
#
loop_
_entity_poly.entity_id
_entity_poly.type
_entity_poly.pdbx_seq_one_letter_code
_entity_poly.pdbx_strand_id
1 'polypeptide(L)'
;MKHKKLSEEDDPRLGHIEHKDRKRFRWSVGKVFFVGSLYAISFVLIILALYPVLQGDLDTKIVANQLFTLLHVYYMISFRAVKRDSQYYFWSGSYLVLDASTFLFFFHDDIFL
;
A
#
# COMPACT_ATOMS: atom_id res chain seq x y z
N MET A 1 -5.18 -57.97 -34.59
CA MET A 1 -6.08 -57.43 -33.55
C MET A 1 -5.36 -56.30 -32.83
N LYS A 2 -5.48 -55.05 -33.33
CA LYS A 2 -4.77 -53.88 -32.77
C LYS A 2 -5.73 -53.16 -31.83
N HIS A 3 -5.38 -53.09 -30.55
CA HIS A 3 -6.10 -52.32 -29.55
C HIS A 3 -6.11 -50.84 -29.96
N LYS A 4 -7.32 -50.32 -30.16
CA LYS A 4 -7.62 -48.91 -30.36
C LYS A 4 -7.31 -48.19 -29.04
N LYS A 5 -6.19 -47.45 -28.97
CA LYS A 5 -5.99 -46.45 -27.91
C LYS A 5 -7.11 -45.44 -28.04
N LEU A 6 -8.02 -45.41 -27.06
CA LEU A 6 -8.96 -44.31 -26.92
C LEU A 6 -8.13 -43.04 -26.75
N SER A 7 -8.36 -42.08 -27.64
CA SER A 7 -7.87 -40.73 -27.52
C SER A 7 -8.48 -40.11 -26.27
N GLU A 8 -7.64 -39.68 -25.33
CA GLU A 8 -7.99 -38.92 -24.12
C GLU A 8 -8.26 -37.43 -24.43
N GLU A 9 -8.54 -37.11 -25.70
CA GLU A 9 -8.58 -35.74 -26.23
C GLU A 9 -10.01 -35.18 -26.40
N ASP A 10 -11.03 -35.94 -25.97
CA ASP A 10 -12.45 -35.59 -26.09
C ASP A 10 -13.16 -35.46 -24.72
N ASP A 11 -12.48 -35.00 -23.65
CA ASP A 11 -13.18 -34.59 -22.42
C ASP A 11 -13.53 -33.09 -22.46
N PRO A 12 -14.79 -32.71 -22.74
CA PRO A 12 -15.23 -31.31 -22.76
C PRO A 12 -15.17 -30.63 -21.38
N ARG A 13 -14.81 -31.34 -20.30
CA ARG A 13 -14.62 -30.77 -18.96
C ARG A 13 -13.25 -30.10 -18.76
N LEU A 14 -12.28 -30.31 -19.65
CA LEU A 14 -10.98 -29.62 -19.60
C LEU A 14 -10.99 -28.24 -20.30
N GLY A 15 -12.16 -27.76 -20.73
CA GLY A 15 -12.31 -26.56 -21.55
C GLY A 15 -12.14 -25.20 -20.86
N HIS A 16 -11.66 -25.10 -19.62
CA HIS A 16 -11.42 -23.79 -19.02
C HIS A 16 -10.43 -23.80 -17.86
N ILE A 17 -9.20 -24.27 -18.10
CA ILE A 17 -8.10 -23.73 -17.29
C ILE A 17 -7.89 -22.30 -17.79
N GLU A 18 -8.66 -21.34 -17.25
CA GLU A 18 -8.28 -19.93 -17.32
C GLU A 18 -6.84 -19.88 -16.80
N HIS A 19 -5.88 -19.76 -17.72
CA HIS A 19 -4.62 -19.15 -17.39
C HIS A 19 -4.99 -17.74 -16.94
N LYS A 20 -5.22 -17.60 -15.63
CA LYS A 20 -5.41 -16.34 -14.94
C LYS A 20 -4.12 -15.57 -15.17
N ASP A 21 -4.05 -14.89 -16.31
CA ASP A 21 -2.96 -14.06 -16.71
C ASP A 21 -2.69 -13.17 -15.51
N ARG A 22 -1.60 -13.47 -14.81
CA ARG A 22 -1.15 -12.63 -13.70
C ARG A 22 -0.71 -11.34 -14.39
N LYS A 23 -1.66 -10.43 -14.62
CA LYS A 23 -1.43 -9.11 -15.21
C LYS A 23 -0.29 -8.49 -14.43
N ARG A 24 0.91 -8.49 -15.05
CA ARG A 24 2.10 -7.91 -14.46
C ARG A 24 1.81 -6.45 -14.17
N PHE A 25 2.33 -5.94 -13.06
CA PHE A 25 2.18 -4.54 -12.69
C PHE A 25 2.64 -3.64 -13.84
N ARG A 26 1.72 -2.84 -14.37
CA ARG A 26 2.01 -1.90 -15.46
C ARG A 26 2.14 -0.52 -14.86
N TRP A 27 3.34 0.03 -14.95
CA TRP A 27 3.60 1.42 -14.65
C TRP A 27 2.87 2.31 -15.65
N SER A 28 2.13 3.29 -15.11
CA SER A 28 1.51 4.37 -15.86
C SER A 28 1.98 5.68 -15.25
N VAL A 29 2.12 6.72 -16.06
CA VAL A 29 2.52 8.06 -15.62
C VAL A 29 1.64 8.52 -14.45
N GLY A 30 0.32 8.33 -14.54
CA GLY A 30 -0.60 8.67 -13.46
C GLY A 30 -0.34 7.91 -12.15
N LYS A 31 0.05 6.62 -12.24
CA LYS A 31 0.40 5.83 -11.05
C LYS A 31 1.67 6.34 -10.37
N VAL A 32 2.65 6.77 -11.17
CA VAL A 32 3.91 7.35 -10.66
C VAL A 32 3.64 8.69 -9.98
N PHE A 33 2.87 9.57 -10.62
CA PHE A 33 2.48 10.85 -10.02
C PHE A 33 1.73 10.66 -8.70
N PHE A 34 0.78 9.71 -8.65
CA PHE A 34 0.01 9.45 -7.44
C PHE A 34 0.86 8.93 -6.27
N VAL A 35 1.80 8.00 -6.54
CA VAL A 35 2.75 7.55 -5.51
C VAL A 35 3.66 8.70 -5.07
N GLY A 36 4.13 9.51 -6.03
CA GLY A 36 4.94 10.69 -5.75
C GLY A 36 4.22 11.69 -4.83
N SER A 37 2.92 11.93 -5.05
CA SER A 37 2.13 12.80 -4.18
C SER A 37 1.95 12.23 -2.78
N LEU A 38 1.69 10.92 -2.64
CA LEU A 38 1.59 10.27 -1.32
C LEU A 38 2.92 10.41 -0.55
N TYR A 39 4.06 10.18 -1.22
CA TYR A 39 5.37 10.35 -0.60
C TYR A 39 5.63 11.80 -0.20
N ALA A 40 5.28 12.77 -1.04
CA ALA A 40 5.47 14.18 -0.72
C ALA A 40 4.65 14.61 0.51
N ILE A 41 3.38 14.22 0.57
CA ILE A 41 2.49 14.50 1.71
C ILE A 41 3.04 13.84 2.98
N SER A 42 3.35 12.56 2.90
CA SER A 42 3.90 11.77 4.01
C SER A 42 5.22 12.35 4.53
N PHE A 43 6.10 12.86 3.65
CA PHE A 43 7.35 13.50 4.04
C PHE A 43 7.11 14.80 4.84
N VAL A 44 6.14 15.62 4.44
CA VAL A 44 5.74 16.81 5.19
C VAL A 44 5.20 16.43 6.57
N LEU A 45 4.34 15.41 6.65
CA LEU A 45 3.78 14.93 7.91
C LEU A 45 4.87 14.41 8.87
N ILE A 46 5.86 13.68 8.36
CA ILE A 46 7.01 13.22 9.16
C ILE A 46 7.78 14.42 9.75
N ILE A 47 8.08 15.44 8.95
CA ILE A 47 8.81 16.62 9.42
C ILE A 47 8.02 17.34 10.53
N LEU A 48 6.72 17.52 10.33
CA LEU A 48 5.84 18.15 11.33
C LEU A 48 5.77 17.32 12.63
N ALA A 49 5.74 16.00 12.53
CA ALA A 49 5.75 15.10 13.68
C ALA A 49 7.10 15.07 14.42
N LEU A 50 8.22 15.25 13.73
CA LEU A 50 9.56 15.28 14.33
C LEU A 50 9.90 16.64 14.95
N TYR A 51 9.36 17.73 14.41
CA TYR A 51 9.64 19.10 14.89
C TYR A 51 9.52 19.28 16.41
N PRO A 52 8.42 18.87 17.10
CA PRO A 52 8.31 19.03 18.55
C PRO A 52 9.33 18.19 19.33
N VAL A 53 9.69 17.00 18.83
CA VAL A 53 10.73 16.16 19.45
C VAL A 53 12.10 16.86 19.43
N LEU A 54 12.42 17.53 18.33
CA LEU A 54 13.66 18.31 18.22
C LEU A 54 13.69 19.52 19.15
N GLN A 55 12.53 20.00 19.60
CA GLN A 55 12.41 21.08 20.60
C GLN A 55 12.44 20.58 22.04
N GLY A 56 12.47 19.26 22.26
CA GLY A 56 12.48 18.66 23.60
C GLY A 56 11.11 18.59 24.27
N ASP A 57 10.02 18.77 23.52
CA ASP A 57 8.67 18.57 24.02
C ASP A 57 8.31 17.07 23.93
N LEU A 58 7.86 16.50 25.05
CA LEU A 58 7.63 15.05 25.21
C LEU A 58 6.24 14.75 25.77
N ASP A 59 5.23 15.52 25.37
CA ASP A 59 3.84 15.20 25.62
C ASP A 59 3.44 13.83 25.00
N THR A 60 2.44 13.18 25.59
CA THR A 60 1.93 11.86 25.17
C THR A 60 1.44 11.91 23.71
N LYS A 61 0.89 13.05 23.27
CA LYS A 61 0.49 13.29 21.88
C LYS A 61 1.70 13.22 20.93
N ILE A 62 2.86 13.72 21.36
CA ILE A 62 4.09 13.72 20.57
C ILE A 62 4.65 12.30 20.43
N VAL A 63 4.53 11.47 21.46
CA VAL A 63 4.91 10.05 21.40
C VAL A 63 4.04 9.29 20.40
N ALA A 64 2.73 9.53 20.40
CA ALA A 64 1.82 8.93 19.42
C ALA A 64 2.13 9.40 17.98
N ASN A 65 2.51 10.67 17.78
CA ASN A 65 3.00 11.17 16.50
C ASN A 65 4.27 10.45 16.00
N GLN A 66 5.12 9.95 16.90
CA GLN A 66 6.28 9.15 16.50
C GLN A 66 5.86 7.78 15.94
N LEU A 67 4.77 7.18 16.45
CA LEU A 67 4.25 5.94 15.89
C LEU A 67 3.77 6.14 14.44
N PHE A 68 3.06 7.24 14.17
CA PHE A 68 2.67 7.60 12.79
C PHE A 68 3.89 7.83 11.90
N THR A 69 4.93 8.48 12.41
CA THR A 69 6.19 8.67 11.69
C THR A 69 6.82 7.33 11.29
N LEU A 70 6.90 6.37 12.21
CA LEU A 70 7.41 5.02 11.93
C LEU A 70 6.54 4.28 10.92
N LEU A 71 5.21 4.40 11.01
CA LEU A 71 4.28 3.81 10.05
C LEU A 71 4.46 4.38 8.64
N HIS A 72 4.66 5.70 8.51
CA HIS A 72 4.94 6.35 7.22
C HIS A 72 6.22 5.82 6.60
N VAL A 73 7.33 5.78 7.37
CA VAL A 73 8.61 5.23 6.90
C VAL A 73 8.46 3.76 6.49
N TYR A 74 7.73 2.97 7.29
CA TYR A 74 7.43 1.58 6.95
C TYR A 74 6.66 1.47 5.62
N TYR A 75 5.63 2.30 5.40
CA TYR A 75 4.87 2.30 4.16
C TYR A 75 5.70 2.71 2.93
N MET A 76 6.56 3.71 3.07
CA MET A 76 7.51 4.10 2.00
C MET A 76 8.42 2.93 1.59
N ILE A 77 8.90 2.15 2.56
CA ILE A 77 9.77 1.00 2.29
C ILE A 77 8.95 -0.18 1.73
N SER A 78 7.74 -0.40 2.26
CA SER A 78 6.88 -1.53 1.90
C SER A 78 6.40 -1.48 0.44
N PHE A 79 6.43 -0.31 -0.20
CA PHE A 79 6.14 -0.17 -1.63
C PHE A 79 7.00 -1.08 -2.51
N ARG A 80 8.24 -1.40 -2.09
CA ARG A 80 9.13 -2.33 -2.79
C ARG A 80 8.55 -3.75 -2.93
N ALA A 81 7.60 -4.12 -2.08
CA ALA A 81 6.90 -5.41 -2.13
C ALA A 81 5.75 -5.44 -3.15
N VAL A 82 5.35 -4.29 -3.71
CA VAL A 82 4.24 -4.18 -4.67
C VAL A 82 4.67 -4.70 -6.05
N LYS A 83 4.12 -5.85 -6.45
CA LYS A 83 4.44 -6.51 -7.73
C LYS A 83 3.23 -6.71 -8.65
N ARG A 84 2.02 -6.36 -8.18
CA ARG A 84 0.75 -6.54 -8.90
C ARG A 84 -0.12 -5.29 -8.77
N ASP A 85 -0.97 -5.05 -9.77
CA ASP A 85 -1.89 -3.90 -9.76
C ASP A 85 -2.85 -3.93 -8.56
N SER A 86 -3.35 -5.10 -8.15
CA SER A 86 -4.19 -5.20 -6.95
C SER A 86 -3.45 -4.81 -5.67
N GLN A 87 -2.18 -5.18 -5.56
CA GLN A 87 -1.32 -4.78 -4.44
C GLN A 87 -1.05 -3.29 -4.45
N TYR A 88 -0.92 -2.68 -5.64
CA TYR A 88 -0.75 -1.24 -5.78
C TYR A 88 -1.97 -0.48 -5.27
N TYR A 89 -3.19 -0.86 -5.69
CA TYR A 89 -4.41 -0.19 -5.23
C TYR A 89 -4.64 -0.37 -3.73
N PHE A 90 -4.36 -1.58 -3.21
CA PHE A 90 -4.43 -1.84 -1.78
C PHE A 90 -3.41 -0.99 -1.01
N TRP A 91 -2.14 -1.05 -1.40
CA TRP A 91 -1.07 -0.29 -0.75
C TRP A 91 -1.34 1.22 -0.79
N SER A 92 -1.74 1.76 -1.95
CA SER A 92 -1.99 3.20 -2.08
C SER A 92 -3.24 3.65 -1.34
N GLY A 93 -4.30 2.84 -1.31
CA GLY A 93 -5.49 3.09 -0.51
C GLY A 93 -5.18 3.09 0.99
N SER A 94 -4.46 2.07 1.48
CA SER A 94 -4.03 2.01 2.88
C SER A 94 -3.10 3.16 3.26
N TYR A 95 -2.23 3.58 2.35
CA TYR A 95 -1.34 4.70 2.59
C TYR A 95 -2.11 6.03 2.65
N LEU A 96 -3.09 6.22 1.77
CA LEU A 96 -3.97 7.39 1.83
C LEU A 96 -4.77 7.44 3.15
N VAL A 97 -5.21 6.29 3.66
CA VAL A 97 -5.84 6.19 4.98
C VAL A 97 -4.84 6.58 6.08
N LEU A 98 -3.58 6.16 5.99
CA LEU A 98 -2.54 6.56 6.94
C LEU A 98 -2.29 8.07 6.91
N ASP A 99 -2.15 8.68 5.73
CA ASP A 99 -2.02 10.14 5.56
C ASP A 99 -3.20 10.88 6.19
N ALA A 100 -4.43 10.46 5.86
CA ALA A 100 -5.65 11.06 6.40
C ALA A 100 -5.74 10.92 7.93
N SER A 101 -5.40 9.74 8.47
CA SER A 101 -5.43 9.47 9.90
C SER A 101 -4.39 10.31 10.65
N THR A 102 -3.19 10.44 10.07
CA THR A 102 -2.13 11.30 10.62
C THR A 102 -2.58 12.76 10.61
N PHE A 103 -3.21 13.22 9.54
CA PHE A 103 -3.74 14.58 9.45
C PHE A 103 -4.82 14.83 10.50
N LEU A 104 -5.79 13.93 10.63
CA LEU A 104 -6.84 14.03 11.66
C LEU A 104 -6.24 14.07 13.06
N PHE A 105 -5.27 13.20 13.35
CA PHE A 105 -4.59 13.15 14.64
C PHE A 105 -3.84 14.45 14.95
N PHE A 106 -3.17 15.02 13.95
CA PHE A 106 -2.36 16.22 14.14
C PHE A 106 -3.22 17.45 14.42
N PHE A 107 -4.33 17.61 13.68
CA PHE A 107 -5.17 18.82 13.69
C PHE A 107 -6.41 18.74 14.59
N HIS A 108 -6.81 17.55 15.06
CA HIS A 108 -7.84 17.43 16.08
C HIS A 108 -7.24 17.06 17.43
N ASP A 109 -7.15 18.06 18.31
CA ASP A 109 -6.72 17.92 19.69
C ASP A 109 -7.67 17.04 20.53
N ASP A 110 -8.95 16.96 20.13
CA ASP A 110 -10.01 16.31 20.92
C ASP A 110 -10.12 14.79 20.74
N ILE A 111 -9.26 14.13 19.95
CA ILE A 111 -9.35 12.67 19.74
C ILE A 111 -8.89 11.88 20.98
N PHE A 112 -8.13 12.51 21.88
CA PHE A 112 -7.60 11.92 23.12
C PHE A 112 -8.15 12.58 24.38
N LEU A 113 -9.42 12.97 24.35
CA LEU A 113 -10.13 13.49 25.53
C LEU A 113 -10.45 12.40 26.54
#